data_AF-A0A3M1HYI4-F1
#
_entry.id   AF-A0A3M1HYI4-F1
#
_cell.length_a   1.000
_cell.length_b   1.000
_cell.length_c   1.000
_cell.angle_alpha   90.00
_cell.angle_beta   90.00
_cell.angle_gamma   90.00
#
_symmetry.space_group_name_H-M   'P 1'
#
loop_
_entity.id
_entity.type
_entity.pdbx_description
1 polymer ?
#
loop_
_entity_poly.entity_id
_entity_poly.type
_entity_poly.pdbx_seq_one_letter_code
_entity_poly.pdbx_strand_id
1 'polypeptide(L)' 'MKFLCVPCDEPMQVVRSGSPDEEGSLTVVFRCPRCDHTTAMLTNAGETQLVQALGVRIGPSADAPATPMAHLRANLVRAR' A
#
# COMPACT_ATOMS: atom_id res chain seq x y z
N MET A 1 -0.46 1.98 4.74
CA MET A 1 -0.14 2.92 5.84
C MET A 1 0.82 3.99 5.34
N LYS A 2 0.87 5.17 5.98
CA LYS A 2 1.79 6.27 5.67
C LYS A 2 2.71 6.49 6.87
N PHE A 3 3.99 6.75 6.65
CA PHE A 3 4.97 6.99 7.70
C PHE A 3 5.56 8.39 7.59
N LEU A 4 5.89 9.00 8.73
CA LEU A 4 6.55 10.30 8.85
C LEU A 4 7.97 10.09 9.38
N CYS A 5 8.95 10.71 8.73
CA CYS A 5 10.31 10.70 9.24
C CYS A 5 10.45 11.74 10.35
N VAL A 6 10.53 11.31 11.61
CA VAL A 6 10.59 12.22 12.77
C VAL A 6 11.77 13.22 12.70
N PRO A 7 13.01 12.82 12.33
CA PRO A 7 14.12 13.78 12.25
C PRO A 7 13.98 14.86 11.16
N CYS A 8 13.21 14.60 10.11
CA CYS A 8 13.07 15.51 8.96
C CYS A 8 11.69 16.17 8.85
N ASP A 9 10.73 15.71 9.65
CA ASP A 9 9.31 16.07 9.56
C ASP A 9 8.73 15.91 8.13
N GLU A 10 9.14 14.84 7.44
CA GLU A 10 8.81 14.62 6.03
C GLU A 10 8.06 13.29 5.83
N PRO A 11 6.97 13.26 5.05
CA PRO A 11 6.31 12.01 4.67
C PRO A 11 7.26 11.07 3.94
N MET A 12 7.37 9.83 4.42
CA MET A 12 8.20 8.81 3.79
C MET A 12 7.53 8.27 2.51
N GLN A 13 8.34 7.93 1.52
CA GLN A 13 7.91 7.38 0.24
C GLN A 13 8.03 5.86 0.23
N VAL A 14 7.08 5.19 -0.40
CA VAL A 14 7.19 3.74 -0.66
C VAL A 14 8.21 3.52 -1.76
N VAL A 15 9.27 2.78 -1.47
CA VAL A 15 10.32 2.45 -2.45
C VAL A 15 10.28 0.99 -2.88
N ARG A 16 9.65 0.12 -2.09
CA ARG A 16 9.42 -1.28 -2.45
C ARG A 16 8.10 -1.75 -1.88
N SER A 17 7.27 -2.34 -2.74
CA SER A 17 6.07 -3.09 -2.38
C SER A 17 5.92 -4.22 -3.38
N GLY A 18 5.74 -5.45 -2.91
CA GLY A 18 5.66 -6.65 -3.77
C GLY A 18 4.35 -7.42 -3.60
N SER A 19 4.31 -8.62 -4.17
CA SER A 19 3.39 -9.66 -3.74
C SER A 19 3.82 -10.20 -2.37
N PRO A 20 2.93 -10.89 -1.65
CA PRO A 20 3.35 -11.65 -0.48
C PRO A 20 4.39 -12.71 -0.85
N ASP A 21 5.20 -13.08 0.15
CA ASP A 21 6.17 -14.16 0.08
C ASP A 21 5.52 -15.55 0.11
N GLU A 22 6.33 -16.61 0.09
CA GLU A 22 5.86 -18.00 0.11
C GLU A 22 5.12 -18.34 1.40
N GLU A 23 5.45 -17.66 2.51
CA GLU A 23 4.74 -17.77 3.79
C GLU A 23 3.45 -16.92 3.84
N GLY A 24 3.21 -16.09 2.84
CA GLY A 24 2.00 -15.27 2.67
C GLY A 24 2.06 -13.91 3.36
N SER A 25 3.22 -13.47 3.83
CA SER A 25 3.44 -12.14 4.41
C SER A 25 3.84 -11.11 3.35
N LEU A 26 3.41 -9.85 3.52
CA LEU A 26 3.75 -8.76 2.62
C LEU A 26 4.73 -7.80 3.29
N THR A 27 5.85 -7.53 2.61
CA THR A 27 6.80 -6.50 3.02
C THR A 27 6.62 -5.22 2.20
N VAL A 28 6.56 -4.07 2.88
CA VAL A 28 6.57 -2.74 2.27
C VAL A 28 7.69 -1.91 2.88
N VAL A 29 8.56 -1.35 2.04
CA VAL A 29 9.70 -0.53 2.47
C VAL A 29 9.43 0.94 2.18
N PHE A 30 9.65 1.76 3.20
CA PHE A 30 9.51 3.21 3.17
C PHE A 30 10.88 3.86 3.35
N ARG A 31 11.13 4.94 2.60
CA ARG A 31 12.36 5.73 2.70
C ARG A 31 12.02 7.22 2.86
N CYS A 32 12.74 7.91 3.75
CA CYS A 32 12.69 9.37 3.81
C CYS A 32 13.43 9.96 2.60
N PRO A 33 12.81 10.87 1.82
CA PRO A 33 13.45 11.43 0.64
C PRO A 33 14.58 12.42 0.95
N ARG A 34 14.76 12.82 2.23
CA ARG A 34 15.78 13.80 2.63
C ARG A 34 17.03 13.20 3.27
N CYS A 35 16.86 12.22 4.16
CA CYS A 35 17.94 11.68 4.99
C CYS A 35 18.15 10.17 4.84
N ASP A 36 17.43 9.53 3.91
CA ASP A 36 17.57 8.11 3.56
C ASP A 36 17.22 7.10 4.67
N HIS A 37 16.73 7.59 5.81
CA HIS A 37 16.19 6.73 6.85
C HIS A 37 15.12 5.80 6.28
N THR A 38 15.20 4.52 6.62
CA THR A 38 14.41 3.46 6.00
C THR A 38 13.71 2.63 7.07
N THR A 39 12.44 2.33 6.84
CA THR A 39 11.60 1.50 7.71
C THR A 39 10.85 0.49 6.86
N ALA A 40 10.73 -0.75 7.33
CA ALA A 40 9.93 -1.79 6.68
C ALA A 40 8.71 -2.15 7.52
N MET A 41 7.57 -2.30 6.85
CA MET A 41 6.37 -2.90 7.40
C MET A 41 6.29 -4.34 6.89
N LEU A 42 6.18 -5.29 7.81
CA LEU A 42 5.92 -6.69 7.52
C LEU A 42 4.51 -7.01 8.02
N THR A 43 3.61 -7.42 7.12
CA THR A 43 2.26 -7.81 7.50
C THR A 43 2.23 -9.24 8.02
N ASN A 44 1.23 -9.54 8.85
CA ASN A 44 0.95 -10.90 9.26
C ASN A 44 0.42 -11.70 8.07
N ALA A 45 0.87 -12.95 7.92
CA ALA A 45 0.46 -13.81 6.82
C ALA A 45 -1.07 -14.02 6.77
N GLY A 46 -1.69 -14.33 7.91
CA GLY A 46 -3.15 -14.55 7.98
C GLY A 46 -3.98 -13.34 7.56
N GLU A 47 -3.56 -12.12 7.93
CA GLU A 47 -4.23 -10.89 7.51
C GLU A 47 -4.07 -10.66 6.01
N THR A 48 -2.88 -10.92 5.47
CA THR A 48 -2.57 -10.72 4.05
C THR A 48 -3.38 -11.67 3.18
N GLN A 49 -3.45 -12.95 3.57
CA GLN A 49 -4.24 -13.97 2.89
C GLN A 49 -5.74 -13.64 2.93
N LEU A 50 -6.27 -13.16 4.07
CA LEU A 50 -7.66 -12.74 4.18
C LEU A 50 -7.98 -11.58 3.21
N VAL A 51 -7.14 -10.55 3.17
CA VAL A 51 -7.34 -9.39 2.29
C VAL A 51 -7.25 -9.81 0.80
N GLN A 52 -6.34 -10.73 0.46
CA GLN A 52 -6.27 -11.30 -0.88
C GLN A 52 -7.51 -12.10 -1.26
N ALA A 53 -8.02 -12.94 -0.36
CA ALA A 53 -9.24 -13.73 -0.58
C ALA A 53 -10.47 -12.84 -0.83
N LEU A 54 -10.50 -11.65 -0.23
CA LEU A 54 -11.52 -10.63 -0.47
C LEU A 54 -11.33 -9.85 -1.79
N GLY A 55 -10.30 -10.16 -2.58
CA GLY A 55 -10.02 -9.53 -3.88
C GLY A 55 -9.51 -8.10 -3.78
N VAL A 56 -9.11 -7.65 -2.59
CA VAL A 56 -8.63 -6.28 -2.38
C VAL A 56 -7.15 -6.19 -2.76
N ARG A 57 -6.85 -5.32 -3.74
CA ARG A 57 -5.49 -5.07 -4.21
C ARG A 57 -4.75 -4.20 -3.18
N ILE A 58 -3.61 -4.68 -2.69
CA ILE A 58 -2.74 -3.94 -1.78
C ILE A 58 -1.63 -3.28 -2.62
N GLY A 59 -1.55 -1.95 -2.60
CA GLY A 59 -0.53 -1.18 -3.31
C GLY A 59 -1.10 -0.02 -4.15
N PRO A 60 -0.25 0.84 -4.71
CA PRO A 60 -0.69 1.89 -5.63
C PRO A 60 -1.32 1.27 -6.89
N SER A 61 -2.53 1.72 -7.24
CA SER A 61 -3.16 1.33 -8.50
C SER A 61 -2.35 1.90 -9.66
N ALA A 62 -1.90 1.04 -10.58
CA ALA A 62 -1.08 1.44 -11.74
C ALA A 62 -1.77 2.47 -12.66
N ASP A 63 -3.11 2.57 -12.64
CA ASP A 63 -3.88 3.30 -13.67
C ASP A 63 -4.97 4.27 -13.15
N ALA A 64 -4.93 4.75 -11.89
CA ALA A 64 -6.00 5.60 -11.38
C ALA A 64 -5.53 7.01 -10.99
N PRO A 65 -5.99 8.10 -11.66
CA PRO A 65 -5.94 9.42 -11.04
C PRO A 65 -6.73 9.35 -9.74
N ALA A 66 -6.09 9.76 -8.64
CA ALA A 66 -6.62 9.70 -7.27
C ALA A 66 -7.81 10.66 -7.09
N THR A 67 -8.94 10.37 -7.73
CA THR A 67 -10.20 11.05 -7.47
C THR A 67 -10.89 10.36 -6.29
N PRO A 68 -11.40 11.12 -5.30
CA PRO A 68 -12.08 10.54 -4.15
C PRO A 68 -13.18 9.56 -4.59
N MET A 69 -13.26 8.41 -3.92
CA MET A 69 -14.28 7.38 -4.19
C MET A 69 -14.34 6.87 -5.64
N ALA A 70 -13.22 6.86 -6.37
CA ALA A 70 -13.15 6.35 -7.75
C ALA A 70 -13.73 4.93 -7.91
N HIS A 71 -13.45 4.02 -6.96
CA HIS A 71 -13.99 2.66 -6.98
C HIS A 71 -15.51 2.59 -6.80
N LEU A 72 -16.08 3.41 -5.90
CA LEU A 72 -17.53 3.49 -5.71
C LEU A 72 -18.21 3.98 -7.00
N ARG A 73 -17.61 5.00 -7.63
CA ARG A 73 -18.09 5.57 -8.89
C ARG A 73 -18.09 4.54 -10.03
N ALA A 74 -17.01 3.76 -10.17
CA ALA A 74 -16.92 2.72 -11.18
C ALA A 74 -18.01 1.64 -11.01
N ASN A 75 -18.27 1.22 -9.77
CA ASN A 75 -19.31 0.23 -9.48
C ASN A 75 -20.72 0.75 -9.75
N LEU A 76 -21.00 2.03 -9.49
CA LEU A 76 -22.29 2.65 -9.80
C LEU A 76 -22.54 2.79 -11.31
N VAL A 77 -21.49 3.07 -12.11
CA VAL A 77 -21.60 3.10 -13.58
C VAL A 77 -21.91 1.71 -14.14
N ARG A 78 -21.32 0.66 -13.56
CA ARG A 78 -21.53 -0.74 -14.00
C ARG A 78 -22.90 -1.31 -13.61
N ALA A 79 -23.60 -0.69 -12.66
CA ALA A 79 -24.92 -1.11 -12.20
C ALA A 79 -26.08 -0.53 -13.04
N ARG A 80 -25.77 0.23 -14.09
CA ARG A 80 -26.71 0.63 -15.16
C ARG A 80 -26.54 -0.27 -16.37
#